data_AF-A0A8T5UY14-F1
#
_entry.id   AF-A0A8T5UY14-F1
#
_cell.length_a   1.000
_cell.length_b   1.000
_cell.length_c   1.000
_cell.angle_alpha   90.00
_cell.angle_beta   90.00
_cell.angle_gamma   90.00
#
_symmetry.space_group_name_H-M   'P 1'
#
loop_
_entity.id
_entity.type
_entity.pdbx_description
1 polymer ?
#
loop_
_entity_poly.entity_id
_entity_poly.type
_entity_poly.pdbx_seq_one_letter_code
_entity_poly.pdbx_strand_id
1 'polypeptide(L)'
;MLDRISDRYGRRPILLICFMGSAIGYFIFGIGGALWVLYISRAIDGFTGGNMAIVQSYLSDISNEDNKTRNFGLFGAATTLGVIIGPIFGGLLSQISLDTPVYIAGIFALIEIILCLILLPESLPLNKRNHKTIK
;
A
#
# COMPACT_ATOMS: atom_id res chain seq x y z
N MET A 1 -6.34 1.17 -12.35
CA MET A 1 -7.39 0.12 -12.41
C MET A 1 -7.98 -0.16 -11.04
N LEU A 2 -7.16 -0.43 -10.03
CA LEU A 2 -7.62 -0.73 -8.66
C LEU A 2 -8.42 0.41 -8.01
N ASP A 3 -8.14 1.66 -8.33
CA ASP A 3 -8.91 2.83 -7.86
C ASP A 3 -10.40 2.77 -8.31
N ARG A 4 -10.66 2.45 -9.58
CA ARG A 4 -12.03 2.23 -10.08
C ARG A 4 -12.74 1.03 -9.42
N ILE A 5 -11.99 0.01 -9.04
CA ILE A 5 -12.52 -1.16 -8.33
C ILE A 5 -12.80 -0.78 -6.86
N SER A 6 -11.95 0.06 -6.27
CA SER A 6 -12.08 0.65 -4.94
C SER A 6 -13.38 1.44 -4.78
N ASP A 7 -13.73 2.24 -5.79
CA ASP A 7 -14.98 3.00 -5.83
C ASP A 7 -16.26 2.13 -5.88
N ARG A 8 -16.14 0.83 -6.18
CA ARG A 8 -17.27 -0.10 -6.23
C ARG A 8 -17.35 -1.02 -5.01
N TYR A 9 -16.23 -1.54 -4.51
CA TYR A 9 -16.23 -2.52 -3.41
C TYR A 9 -15.93 -1.90 -2.04
N GLY A 10 -15.51 -0.63 -1.99
CA GLY A 10 -15.05 0.04 -0.79
C GLY A 10 -13.53 0.20 -0.78
N ARG A 11 -13.05 1.26 -0.13
CA ARG A 11 -11.63 1.65 -0.18
C ARG A 11 -10.77 0.82 0.77
N ARG A 12 -11.31 0.50 1.95
CA ARG A 12 -10.62 -0.33 2.95
C ARG A 12 -10.36 -1.77 2.50
N PRO A 13 -11.32 -2.54 1.96
CA PRO A 13 -11.06 -3.93 1.57
C PRO A 13 -10.03 -4.03 0.45
N ILE A 14 -9.97 -3.06 -0.45
CA ILE A 14 -9.02 -3.10 -1.56
C ILE A 14 -7.64 -2.64 -1.12
N LEU A 15 -7.55 -1.67 -0.20
CA LEU A 15 -6.27 -1.36 0.48
C LEU A 15 -5.71 -2.58 1.19
N LEU A 16 -6.54 -3.35 1.91
CA LEU A 16 -6.10 -4.59 2.57
C LEU A 16 -5.57 -5.63 1.58
N ILE A 17 -6.25 -5.82 0.44
CA ILE A 17 -5.77 -6.72 -0.63
C ILE A 17 -4.42 -6.23 -1.17
N CYS A 18 -4.27 -4.91 -1.39
CA CYS A 18 -3.01 -4.34 -1.86
C CYS A 18 -1.87 -4.63 -0.87
N PHE A 19 -2.06 -4.31 0.42
CA PHE A 19 -1.06 -4.55 1.45
C PHE A 19 -0.74 -6.03 1.63
N MET A 20 -1.74 -6.91 1.54
CA MET A 20 -1.54 -8.36 1.63
C MET A 20 -0.74 -8.91 0.45
N GLY A 21 -1.00 -8.42 -0.77
CA GLY A 21 -0.20 -8.75 -1.94
C GLY A 21 1.25 -8.30 -1.79
N SER A 22 1.50 -7.08 -1.32
CA SER A 22 2.86 -6.58 -1.07
C SER A 22 3.57 -7.36 0.04
N ALA A 23 2.88 -7.71 1.13
CA ALA A 23 3.45 -8.56 2.19
C ALA A 23 3.90 -9.91 1.64
N ILE A 24 3.03 -10.60 0.90
CA ILE A 24 3.34 -11.87 0.24
C ILE A 24 4.51 -11.69 -0.75
N GLY A 25 4.49 -10.62 -1.54
CA GLY A 25 5.55 -10.28 -2.49
C GLY A 25 6.91 -10.12 -1.81
N TYR A 26 6.98 -9.44 -0.66
CA TYR A 26 8.22 -9.27 0.10
C TYR A 26 8.72 -10.59 0.70
N PHE A 27 7.85 -11.42 1.29
CA PHE A 27 8.29 -12.72 1.81
C PHE A 27 8.79 -13.65 0.70
N ILE A 28 8.12 -13.69 -0.46
CA ILE A 28 8.59 -14.46 -1.62
C ILE A 28 9.94 -13.93 -2.12
N PHE A 29 10.14 -12.61 -2.11
CA PHE A 29 11.42 -12.02 -2.51
C PHE A 29 12.55 -12.40 -1.54
N GLY A 30 12.27 -12.40 -0.23
CA GLY A 30 13.25 -12.74 0.81
C GLY A 30 13.63 -14.22 0.82
N ILE A 31 12.73 -15.13 0.42
CA ILE A 31 13.04 -16.56 0.27
C ILE A 31 14.07 -16.78 -0.84
N GLY A 32 13.98 -15.97 -1.91
CA GLY A 32 14.97 -15.95 -2.98
C GLY A 32 15.21 -17.31 -3.64
N GLY A 33 16.42 -17.51 -4.16
CA GLY A 33 16.90 -18.79 -4.69
C GLY A 33 16.91 -18.93 -6.21
N ALA A 34 15.99 -18.29 -6.94
CA ALA A 34 15.99 -18.31 -8.41
C ALA A 34 15.36 -17.06 -9.03
N LEU A 35 15.84 -16.65 -10.22
CA LEU A 35 15.36 -15.46 -10.95
C LEU A 35 13.85 -15.48 -11.19
N TRP A 36 13.27 -16.65 -11.46
CA TRP A 36 11.82 -16.77 -11.69
C TRP A 36 11.00 -16.47 -10.42
N VAL A 37 11.51 -16.77 -9.23
CA VAL A 37 10.86 -16.43 -7.94
C VAL A 37 10.81 -14.91 -7.77
N LEU A 38 11.88 -14.22 -8.14
CA LEU A 38 11.93 -12.75 -8.11
C LEU A 38 10.92 -12.13 -9.08
N TYR A 39 10.78 -12.69 -10.29
CA TYR A 39 9.77 -12.23 -11.25
C TYR A 39 8.35 -12.44 -10.73
N ILE A 40 8.06 -13.55 -10.07
CA ILE A 40 6.75 -13.80 -9.44
C ILE A 40 6.49 -12.77 -8.34
N SER A 41 7.45 -12.53 -7.45
CA SER A 41 7.34 -11.50 -6.41
C SER A 41 7.01 -10.13 -7.01
N ARG A 42 7.74 -9.71 -8.06
CA ARG A 42 7.51 -8.43 -8.74
C ARG A 42 6.18 -8.37 -9.47
N ALA A 43 5.73 -9.48 -10.05
CA ALA A 43 4.42 -9.55 -10.70
C ALA A 43 3.31 -9.35 -9.67
N ILE A 44 3.35 -10.08 -8.54
CA ILE A 44 2.37 -9.94 -7.45
C ILE A 44 2.33 -8.51 -6.96
N ASP A 45 3.49 -7.94 -6.61
CA ASP A 45 3.59 -6.58 -6.08
C ASP A 45 3.13 -5.53 -7.12
N GLY A 46 3.43 -5.74 -8.40
CA GLY A 46 2.95 -4.90 -9.49
C GLY A 46 1.43 -4.95 -9.68
N PHE A 47 0.82 -6.13 -9.56
CA PHE A 47 -0.64 -6.27 -9.60
C PHE A 47 -1.31 -5.62 -8.39
N THR A 48 -0.66 -5.59 -7.22
CA THR A 48 -1.17 -4.98 -5.98
C THR A 48 -0.70 -3.55 -5.73
N GLY A 49 0.13 -2.97 -6.62
CA GLY A 49 0.71 -1.64 -6.48
C GLY A 49 -0.26 -0.45 -6.60
N GLY A 50 -1.58 -0.69 -6.63
CA GLY A 50 -2.59 0.37 -6.74
C GLY A 50 -2.89 1.14 -5.45
N ASN A 51 -2.19 0.82 -4.36
CA ASN A 51 -2.34 1.46 -3.05
C ASN A 51 -2.36 3.00 -3.13
N MET A 52 -1.34 3.63 -3.74
CA MET A 52 -1.18 5.09 -3.67
C MET A 52 -2.37 5.84 -4.26
N ALA A 53 -2.93 5.34 -5.37
CA ALA A 53 -4.12 5.92 -5.98
C ALA A 53 -5.32 5.83 -5.03
N ILE A 54 -5.52 4.66 -4.39
CA ILE A 54 -6.63 4.46 -3.45
C ILE A 54 -6.46 5.34 -2.21
N VAL A 55 -5.24 5.52 -1.69
CA VAL A 55 -4.97 6.40 -0.55
C VAL A 55 -5.25 7.86 -0.90
N GLN A 56 -4.82 8.33 -2.08
CA GLN A 56 -5.11 9.70 -2.53
C GLN A 56 -6.61 9.93 -2.71
N SER A 57 -7.32 8.96 -3.29
CA SER A 57 -8.76 8.98 -3.36
C SER A 57 -9.32 9.05 -1.94
N TYR A 58 -8.95 8.13 -1.03
CA TYR A 58 -9.44 8.07 0.35
C TYR A 58 -9.25 9.39 1.08
N LEU A 59 -8.06 9.99 0.96
CA LEU A 59 -7.75 11.33 1.48
C LEU A 59 -8.70 12.39 0.91
N SER A 60 -9.00 12.34 -0.39
CA SER A 60 -9.96 13.27 -0.98
C SER A 60 -11.39 13.06 -0.47
N ASP A 61 -11.81 11.84 -0.11
CA ASP A 61 -13.16 11.58 0.42
C ASP A 61 -13.33 12.09 1.85
N ILE A 62 -12.28 12.00 2.67
CA ILE A 62 -12.32 12.42 4.08
C ILE A 62 -11.95 13.88 4.29
N SER A 63 -11.50 14.58 3.23
CA SER A 63 -11.07 15.98 3.30
C SER A 63 -12.16 16.93 2.81
N ASN A 64 -12.34 18.02 3.52
CA ASN A 64 -13.14 19.20 3.15
C ASN A 64 -12.22 20.26 2.49
N GLU A 65 -12.81 21.28 1.85
CA GLU A 65 -12.07 22.33 1.14
C GLU A 65 -10.97 22.99 1.99
N ASP A 66 -11.25 23.23 3.28
CA ASP A 66 -10.31 23.89 4.20
C ASP A 66 -9.13 23.01 4.63
N ASN A 67 -9.33 21.69 4.71
CA ASN A 67 -8.32 20.77 5.25
C ASN A 67 -7.62 19.93 4.16
N LYS A 68 -8.11 19.97 2.92
CA LYS A 68 -7.57 19.18 1.79
C LYS A 68 -6.09 19.47 1.56
N THR A 69 -5.71 20.74 1.48
CA THR A 69 -4.31 21.14 1.29
C THR A 69 -3.42 20.66 2.43
N ARG A 70 -3.90 20.73 3.69
CA ARG A 70 -3.16 20.25 4.85
C ARG A 70 -2.98 18.72 4.84
N ASN A 71 -4.06 17.98 4.56
CA ASN A 71 -4.04 16.52 4.55
C ASN A 71 -3.14 15.97 3.44
N PHE A 72 -3.25 16.50 2.23
CA PHE A 72 -2.36 16.14 1.12
C PHE A 72 -0.92 16.60 1.35
N GLY A 73 -0.72 17.74 2.01
CA GLY A 73 0.60 18.21 2.42
C GLY A 73 1.28 17.28 3.43
N LEU A 74 0.55 16.83 4.46
CA LEU A 74 1.05 15.84 5.43
C LEU A 74 1.34 14.49 4.77
N PHE A 75 0.46 14.02 3.88
CA PHE A 75 0.68 12.79 3.11
C PHE A 75 1.93 12.88 2.23
N GLY A 76 2.12 14.01 1.54
CA GLY A 76 3.32 14.28 0.75
C GLY A 76 4.59 14.32 1.61
N ALA A 77 4.56 15.01 2.75
CA ALA A 77 5.68 15.06 3.69
C ALA A 77 6.05 13.66 4.21
N ALA A 78 5.05 12.85 4.60
CA ALA A 78 5.26 11.47 5.04
C ALA A 78 5.88 10.60 3.94
N THR A 79 5.43 10.75 2.69
CA THR A 79 5.99 10.01 1.54
C THR A 79 7.46 10.37 1.32
N THR A 80 7.80 11.66 1.33
CA THR A 80 9.18 12.12 1.17
C THR A 80 10.07 11.64 2.30
N LEU A 81 9.60 11.71 3.56
CA LEU A 81 10.32 11.17 4.71
C LEU A 81 10.57 9.67 4.56
N GLY A 82 9.56 8.91 4.14
CA GLY A 82 9.69 7.47 3.87
C GLY A 82 10.76 7.17 2.82
N VAL A 83 10.81 7.95 1.73
CA VAL A 83 11.81 7.79 0.66
C VAL A 83 13.23 8.13 1.14
N ILE A 84 13.39 9.04 2.11
CA ILE A 84 14.70 9.37 2.69
C ILE A 84 15.14 8.29 3.69
N ILE A 85 14.24 7.91 4.60
CA ILE A 85 14.50 7.00 5.70
C ILE A 85 14.67 5.55 5.19
N GLY A 86 13.88 5.16 4.19
CA GLY A 86 13.87 3.79 3.65
C GLY A 86 15.24 3.28 3.19
N PRO A 87 15.96 3.98 2.29
CA PRO A 87 17.30 3.58 1.84
C PRO A 87 18.33 3.56 2.96
N ILE A 88 18.23 4.46 3.94
CA ILE A 88 19.14 4.48 5.09
C ILE A 88 18.97 3.19 5.90
N PHE A 89 17.73 2.86 6.28
CA PHE A 89 17.46 1.61 7.00
C PHE A 89 17.79 0.40 6.14
N GLY A 90 17.42 0.39 4.85
CA GLY A 90 17.73 -0.71 3.93
C GLY A 90 19.23 -0.96 3.78
N GLY A 91 20.04 0.10 3.71
CA GLY A 91 21.50 0.00 3.63
C GLY A 91 22.16 -0.43 4.93
N LEU A 92 21.59 -0.10 6.09
CA LEU A 92 22.06 -0.59 7.39
C LEU A 92 21.70 -2.06 7.60
N LEU A 93 20.45 -2.44 7.27
CA LEU A 93 19.93 -3.79 7.42
C LEU A 93 20.62 -4.78 6.46
N SER A 94 21.02 -4.33 5.27
CA SER A 94 21.72 -5.17 4.29
C SER A 94 23.13 -5.59 4.73
N GLN A 95 23.71 -4.91 5.74
CA GLN A 95 25.01 -5.30 6.32
C GLN A 95 24.92 -6.61 7.11
N ILE A 96 23.73 -6.98 7.61
CA ILE A 96 23.51 -8.24 8.32
C ILE A 96 23.37 -9.38 7.30
N SER A 97 22.49 -9.19 6.32
CA SER A 97 22.33 -10.06 5.14
C SER A 97 21.51 -9.30 4.10
N LEU A 98 21.75 -9.60 2.82
CA LEU A 98 21.05 -8.97 1.69
C LEU A 98 19.54 -9.16 1.72
N ASP A 99 19.05 -10.24 2.35
CA ASP A 99 17.63 -10.56 2.41
C ASP A 99 16.92 -9.88 3.60
N THR A 100 17.67 -9.45 4.62
CA THR A 100 17.14 -8.87 5.86
C THR A 100 16.23 -7.65 5.62
N PRO A 101 16.61 -6.66 4.78
CA PRO A 101 15.75 -5.51 4.51
C PRO A 101 14.39 -5.90 3.96
N VAL A 102 14.34 -6.98 3.17
CA VAL A 102 13.13 -7.45 2.49
C VAL A 102 12.20 -8.13 3.49
N TYR A 103 12.73 -8.99 4.37
CA TYR A 103 11.92 -9.59 5.44
C TYR A 103 11.35 -8.52 6.38
N ILE A 104 12.16 -7.52 6.73
CA ILE A 104 11.69 -6.38 7.52
C ILE A 104 10.59 -5.61 6.79
N ALA A 105 10.73 -5.34 5.49
CA ALA A 105 9.67 -4.72 4.69
C ALA A 105 8.37 -5.55 4.69
N GLY A 106 8.47 -6.89 4.61
CA GLY A 106 7.34 -7.80 4.75
C GLY A 106 6.64 -7.69 6.12
N ILE A 107 7.41 -7.55 7.21
CA ILE A 107 6.86 -7.32 8.55
C ILE A 107 6.17 -5.97 8.64
N PHE A 108 6.76 -4.90 8.08
CA PHE A 108 6.10 -3.59 8.01
C PHE A 108 4.78 -3.67 7.25
N ALA A 109 4.73 -4.38 6.12
CA ALA A 109 3.48 -4.59 5.39
C ALA A 109 2.43 -5.34 6.22
N LEU A 110 2.81 -6.32 7.04
CA LEU A 110 1.88 -6.97 7.99
C LEU A 110 1.37 -6.00 9.06
N ILE A 111 2.23 -5.11 9.57
CA ILE A 111 1.83 -4.07 10.52
C ILE A 111 0.85 -3.10 9.85
N GLU A 112 1.10 -2.69 8.60
CA GLU A 112 0.18 -1.86 7.83
C GLU A 112 -1.20 -2.49 7.68
N ILE A 113 -1.28 -3.81 7.46
CA ILE A 113 -2.56 -4.55 7.41
C ILE A 113 -3.28 -4.44 8.75
N ILE A 114 -2.58 -4.67 9.88
CA ILE A 114 -3.18 -4.58 11.22
C ILE A 114 -3.66 -3.16 11.51
N LEU A 115 -2.84 -2.15 11.20
CA LEU A 115 -3.21 -0.75 11.37
C LEU A 115 -4.41 -0.38 10.48
N CYS A 116 -4.45 -0.87 9.23
CA CYS A 116 -5.59 -0.66 8.33
C CYS A 116 -6.88 -1.31 8.88
N LEU A 117 -6.75 -2.47 9.54
CA LEU A 117 -7.89 -3.14 10.19
C LEU A 117 -8.39 -2.37 11.43
N ILE A 118 -7.52 -1.75 12.22
CA ILE A 118 -7.93 -1.11 13.49
C ILE A 118 -8.30 0.37 13.29
N LEU A 119 -7.49 1.11 12.53
CA LEU A 119 -7.52 2.57 12.49
C LEU A 119 -8.23 3.14 11.26
N LEU A 120 -8.38 2.38 10.18
CA LEU A 120 -8.94 2.89 8.94
C LEU A 120 -10.45 2.62 8.88
N PRO A 121 -11.33 3.62 9.13
CA PRO A 121 -12.75 3.47 8.87
C PRO A 121 -13.01 3.37 7.37
N GLU A 122 -14.14 2.78 6.99
CA GLU A 122 -14.55 2.75 5.59
C GLU A 122 -14.98 4.16 5.14
N SER A 123 -14.21 4.82 4.26
CA SER A 123 -14.57 6.15 3.75
C SER A 123 -15.74 6.13 2.77
N LEU A 124 -15.97 4.99 2.10
CA LEU A 124 -16.97 4.86 1.06
C LEU A 124 -18.15 3.97 1.51
N PRO A 125 -19.19 4.56 2.13
CA PRO A 125 -20.37 3.82 2.57
C PRO A 125 -21.11 3.22 1.37
N LEU A 126 -21.78 2.07 1.60
CA LEU A 126 -22.48 1.28 0.58
C LEU A 126 -23.39 2.12 -0.34
N ASN A 127 -24.02 3.16 0.20
CA ASN A 127 -24.98 4.02 -0.49
C ASN A 127 -24.35 5.03 -1.50
N LYS A 128 -23.02 5.19 -1.50
CA LYS A 128 -22.28 6.06 -2.44
C LYS A 128 -21.46 5.25 -3.47
N ARG A 129 -21.53 3.92 -3.44
CA ARG A 129 -20.79 3.05 -4.37
C ARG A 129 -21.35 3.18 -5.77
N ASN A 130 -20.46 3.37 -6.75
CA ASN A 130 -20.87 3.64 -8.13
C ASN A 130 -21.32 2.32 -8.81
N HIS A 131 -22.63 2.08 -8.86
CA HIS A 131 -23.23 0.91 -9.52
C HIS A 131 -23.26 1.01 -11.07
N LYS A 132 -22.73 2.09 -11.67
CA LYS A 132 -22.78 2.25 -13.12
C LYS A 132 -21.98 1.15 -13.83
N THR A 133 -22.71 0.45 -14.69
CA THR A 133 -22.36 -0.68 -15.54
C THR A 133 -21.18 -0.33 -16.45
N ILE A 134 -20.25 -1.27 -16.56
CA ILE A 134 -19.13 -1.21 -17.52
C ILE A 134 -19.75 -1.11 -18.91
N LYS A 135 -19.42 -0.06 -19.66
CA LYS A 135 -19.48 -0.04 -21.12
C LYS A 135 -18.06 0.05 -21.63
#